data_AF-A0A924NP61-F1
#
_entry.id   AF-A0A924NP61-F1
#
_cell.length_a   1.000
_cell.length_b   1.000
_cell.length_c   1.000
_cell.angle_alpha   90.00
_cell.angle_beta   90.00
_cell.angle_gamma   90.00
#
_symmetry.space_group_name_H-M   'P 1'
#
loop_
_entity.id
_entity.type
_entity.pdbx_description
1 polymer ?
#
loop_
_entity_poly.entity_id
_entity_poly.type
_entity_poly.pdbx_seq_one_letter_code
_entity_poly.pdbx_strand_id
1 'polypeptide(L)' 'MLTIIAFIVALALLIAVHEYGHYRVAVACGVKVLKFSIGFGPTMLRWQPKGS' A
#
# COMPACT_ATOMS: atom_id res chain seq x y z
N MET A 1 -3.72 19.20 -18.94
CA MET A 1 -4.17 17.80 -18.83
C MET A 1 -3.04 16.87 -18.39
N LEU A 2 -1.87 16.88 -19.04
CA LEU A 2 -0.70 16.07 -18.65
C LEU A 2 -0.25 16.31 -17.19
N THR A 3 -0.31 17.55 -16.70
CA THR A 3 0.07 17.91 -15.32
C THR A 3 -0.77 17.21 -14.25
N ILE A 4 -2.08 17.10 -14.47
CA ILE A 4 -3.00 16.44 -13.55
C ILE A 4 -2.74 14.93 -13.53
N ILE A 5 -2.52 14.33 -14.70
CA ILE A 5 -2.19 12.91 -14.83
C ILE A 5 -0.84 12.61 -14.14
N ALA A 6 0.18 13.43 -14.41
CA ALA A 6 1.49 13.30 -13.78
C ALA A 6 1.41 13.44 -12.25
N PHE A 7 0.59 14.37 -11.75
CA PHE A 7 0.35 14.54 -10.32
C PHE A 7 -0.27 13.29 -9.67
N ILE A 8 -1.31 12.72 -10.28
CA ILE A 8 -1.96 11.50 -9.77
C ILE A 8 -0.97 10.32 -9.75
N VAL A 9 -0.19 10.15 -10.81
CA VAL A 9 0.83 9.09 -10.90
C VAL A 9 1.92 9.28 -9.85
N ALA A 10 2.43 10.49 -9.70
CA ALA A 10 3.47 10.80 -8.71
C ALA A 10 2.96 10.57 -7.28
N LEU A 11 1.71 10.96 -6.99
CA LEU A 11 1.09 10.75 -5.69
C LEU A 11 0.87 9.26 -5.40
N ALA A 12 0.38 8.49 -6.36
CA ALA A 12 0.23 7.04 -6.24
C ALA A 12 1.59 6.34 -5.98
N LEU A 13 2.63 6.76 -6.69
CA LEU A 13 3.99 6.22 -6.52
C LEU A 13 4.56 6.56 -5.14
N LEU A 14 4.38 7.81 -4.69
CA LEU A 14 4.83 8.26 -3.36
C LEU A 14 4.18 7.42 -2.25
N ILE A 15 2.87 7.18 -2.34
CA ILE A 15 2.12 6.41 -1.35
C ILE A 15 2.57 4.95 -1.34
N ALA A 16 2.72 4.34 -2.52
CA ALA A 16 3.20 2.96 -2.63
C ALA A 16 4.59 2.79 -1.99
N VAL A 17 5.51 3.73 -2.23
CA VAL A 17 6.84 3.71 -1.61
C VAL A 17 6.78 3.95 -0.10
N HIS A 18 5.92 4.86 0.35
CA HIS A 18 5.74 5.16 1.77
C HIS A 18 5.26 3.94 2.56
N GLU A 19 4.21 3.28 2.08
CA GLU A 19 3.66 2.07 2.71
C GLU A 19 4.66 0.91 2.64
N TYR A 20 5.39 0.76 1.53
CA TYR A 20 6.46 -0.22 1.41
C TYR A 20 7.58 0.00 2.44
N GLY A 21 7.92 1.27 2.73
CA GLY A 21 8.85 1.63 3.80
C GLY A 21 8.40 1.12 5.16
N HIS A 22 7.13 1.36 5.52
CA HIS A 22 6.55 0.84 6.77
C HIS A 22 6.58 -0.69 6.84
N TYR A 23 6.25 -1.38 5.75
CA TYR A 23 6.32 -2.84 5.68
C TYR A 23 7.76 -3.35 5.89
N ARG A 24 8.74 -2.75 5.20
CA ARG A 24 10.14 -3.14 5.35
C ARG A 24 10.66 -2.94 6.76
N VAL A 25 10.30 -1.83 7.41
CA VAL A 25 10.68 -1.57 8.80
C VAL A 25 9.99 -2.56 9.75
N ALA A 26 8.71 -2.85 9.56
CA ALA A 26 7.99 -3.85 10.35
C ALA A 26 8.62 -5.25 10.24
N VAL A 27 8.98 -5.67 9.02
CA VAL A 27 9.69 -6.94 8.78
C VAL A 27 11.08 -6.93 9.43
N ALA A 28 11.84 -5.84 9.31
CA ALA A 28 13.16 -5.71 9.94
C ALA A 28 13.09 -5.76 11.47
N CYS A 29 12.01 -5.25 12.07
CA CYS A 29 11.74 -5.33 13.51
C CYS A 29 11.14 -6.69 13.94
N GLY A 30 11.02 -7.67 13.04
CA GLY A 30 10.49 -9.00 13.36
C GLY A 30 8.97 -9.06 13.56
N VAL A 31 8.24 -8.02 13.15
CA VAL A 31 6.78 -7.95 13.26
C VAL A 31 6.15 -8.73 12.10
N LYS A 32 5.33 -9.74 12.39
CA LYS A 32 4.55 -10.46 11.38
C LYS A 32 3.49 -9.53 10.77
N VAL A 33 3.75 -9.03 9.56
CA VAL A 33 2.77 -8.23 8.82
C VAL A 33 1.79 -9.17 8.12
N LEU A 34 0.56 -9.24 8.64
CA LEU A 34 -0.50 -10.14 8.13
C LEU A 34 -1.27 -9.57 6.93
N LYS A 35 -1.24 -8.25 6.74
CA LYS A 35 -1.91 -7.55 5.63
C LYS A 35 -1.08 -6.34 5.21
N PHE A 36 -0.69 -6.30 3.95
CA PHE A 36 -0.11 -5.11 3.32
C PHE A 36 -1.23 -4.38 2.58
N SER A 37 -1.58 -3.18 3.03
CA SER A 37 -2.58 -2.34 2.38
C SER A 37 -1.86 -1.28 1.57
N ILE A 38 -2.19 -1.15 0.28
CA ILE A 38 -1.72 -0.06 -0.57
C ILE A 38 -2.91 0.89 -0.82
N GLY A 39 -2.97 2.04 -0.17
CA GLY A 39 -3.98 3.07 -0.45
C GLY A 39 -4.43 3.94 0.74
N PHE A 40 -4.94 5.13 0.41
CA PHE A 40 -5.58 6.09 1.33
C PHE A 40 -6.73 5.44 2.14
N GLY A 41 -6.43 4.93 3.34
CA GLY A 41 -7.46 4.45 4.27
C GLY A 41 -7.99 3.04 3.97
N PRO A 42 -9.15 2.66 4.54
CA PRO A 42 -9.51 1.27 4.81
C PRO A 42 -9.52 0.41 3.54
N THR A 43 -9.07 -0.84 3.69
CA THR A 43 -8.95 -1.90 2.67
C THR A 43 -9.99 -1.76 1.55
N MET A 44 -9.62 -1.14 0.42
CA MET A 44 -10.56 -0.94 -0.69
C MET A 44 -10.99 -2.25 -1.36
N LEU A 45 -10.14 -3.28 -1.32
CA LEU A 45 -10.42 -4.60 -1.88
C LEU A 45 -9.83 -5.68 -0.98
N ARG A 46 -10.71 -6.41 -0.29
CA ARG A 46 -10.36 -7.60 0.50
C ARG A 46 -10.85 -8.82 -0.25
N TRP A 47 -9.95 -9.48 -0.97
CA TRP A 47 -10.27 -10.79 -1.56
C TRP A 47 -9.96 -11.88 -0.53
N GLN A 48 -11.00 -12.48 0.04
CA GLN A 48 -10.87 -13.71 0.84
C GLN A 48 -11.31 -14.89 -0.02
N PRO A 49 -10.40 -15.80 -0.40
CA PRO A 49 -10.81 -17.08 -0.95
C PRO A 49 -11.61 -17.85 0.11
N LYS A 50 -12.77 -18.38 -0.30
CA LYS A 50 -13.71 -19.08 0.57
C LYS A 50 -13.20 -20.52 0.78
N GLY A 51 -12.67 -20.82 1.96
CA GLY A 51 -12.26 -22.20 2.31
C GLY A 51 -11.15 -22.31 3.35
N SER A 52 -11.28 -21.64 4.50
CA SER A 52 -10.50 -21.94 5.71
C SER A 52 -11.40 -22.34 6.84
#